data_AF-A0A9E3SWL0-F1
#
_entry.id   AF-A0A9E3SWL0-F1
#
_cell.length_a   1.000
_cell.length_b   1.000
_cell.length_c   1.000
_cell.angle_alpha   90.00
_cell.angle_beta   90.00
_cell.angle_gamma   90.00
#
_symmetry.space_group_name_H-M   'P 1'
#
loop_
_entity.id
_entity.type
_entity.pdbx_description
1 polymer ?
#
loop_
_entity_poly.entity_id
_entity_poly.type
_entity_poly.pdbx_seq_one_letter_code
_entity_poly.pdbx_strand_id
1 'polypeptide(L)'
;MKYHIWTLGCQMNVADSQRLASELERLGHHAAADADQADILVVNTCVVRQSAEDKGLNRLMALRGVKEQNPEKVIGVMGCMVGVRDPLDLRKRLPFVDVFMPPSEPGPMVNFLAGVDVEAEALEHEAAAREQRDALQNGDLILPV
;
A
#
# COMPACT_ATOMS: atom_id res chain seq x y z
N MET A 1 -9.70 6.80 -14.27
CA MET A 1 -8.79 7.51 -13.36
C MET A 1 -7.36 7.34 -13.84
N LYS A 2 -6.49 8.32 -13.54
CA LYS A 2 -5.05 8.24 -13.79
C LYS A 2 -4.30 7.91 -12.51
N TYR A 3 -3.25 7.11 -12.57
CA TYR A 3 -2.43 6.74 -11.41
C TYR A 3 -0.97 7.15 -11.55
N HIS A 4 -0.31 7.41 -10.42
CA HIS A 4 1.13 7.64 -10.35
C HIS A 4 1.73 6.88 -9.16
N ILE A 5 2.83 6.14 -9.41
CA ILE A 5 3.48 5.30 -8.40
C ILE A 5 4.92 5.78 -8.20
N TRP A 6 5.25 6.25 -7.00
CA TRP A 6 6.65 6.46 -6.60
C TRP A 6 7.24 5.16 -6.11
N THR A 7 8.25 4.67 -6.81
CA THR A 7 8.98 3.46 -6.45
C THR A 7 10.28 3.84 -5.73
N LEU A 8 10.38 3.52 -4.44
CA LEU A 8 11.48 3.91 -3.58
C LEU A 8 12.06 2.68 -2.88
N GLY A 9 13.24 2.23 -3.31
CA GLY A 9 13.89 1.09 -2.65
C GLY A 9 14.69 0.24 -3.60
N CYS A 10 14.35 -1.05 -3.68
CA CYS A 10 15.09 -2.04 -4.43
C CYS A 10 14.29 -2.58 -5.65
N GLN A 11 14.85 -3.58 -6.33
CA GLN A 11 14.22 -4.23 -7.47
C GLN A 11 12.88 -4.90 -7.12
N MET A 12 12.69 -5.33 -5.86
CA MET A 12 11.39 -5.85 -5.43
C MET A 12 10.31 -4.78 -5.46
N ASN A 13 10.63 -3.54 -5.04
CA ASN A 13 9.66 -2.43 -5.14
C ASN A 13 9.33 -2.13 -6.61
N VAL A 14 10.29 -2.26 -7.53
CA VAL A 14 10.02 -2.11 -8.96
C VAL A 14 9.03 -3.18 -9.45
N ALA A 15 9.26 -4.44 -9.09
CA ALA A 15 8.36 -5.54 -9.43
C ALA A 15 6.95 -5.36 -8.82
N ASP A 16 6.89 -4.97 -7.54
CA ASP A 16 5.64 -4.69 -6.84
C ASP A 16 4.86 -3.54 -7.48
N SER A 17 5.54 -2.47 -7.87
CA SER A 17 4.92 -1.34 -8.57
C SER A 17 4.41 -1.72 -9.95
N GLN A 18 5.12 -2.59 -10.68
CA GLN A 18 4.63 -3.15 -11.96
C GLN A 18 3.41 -4.04 -11.76
N ARG A 19 3.38 -4.84 -10.69
CA ARG A 19 2.23 -5.66 -10.34
C ARG A 19 1.01 -4.80 -10.05
N LEU A 20 1.16 -3.77 -9.20
CA LEU A 20 0.09 -2.83 -8.90
C LEU A 20 -0.39 -2.10 -10.16
N ALA A 21 0.53 -1.60 -10.99
CA ALA A 21 0.19 -0.97 -12.27
C ALA A 21 -0.65 -1.90 -13.15
N SER A 22 -0.26 -3.17 -13.28
CA SER A 22 -0.99 -4.15 -14.08
C SER A 22 -2.43 -4.37 -13.59
N GLU A 23 -2.65 -4.43 -12.27
CA GLU A 23 -4.00 -4.55 -11.72
C GLU A 23 -4.83 -3.27 -11.91
N LEU A 24 -4.21 -2.08 -11.75
CA LEU A 24 -4.89 -0.81 -12.03
C LEU A 24 -5.28 -0.68 -13.51
N GLU A 25 -4.41 -1.10 -14.43
CA GLU A 25 -4.68 -1.14 -15.87
C GLU A 25 -5.81 -2.12 -16.21
N ARG A 26 -5.88 -3.28 -15.54
CA ARG A 26 -7.02 -4.22 -15.67
C ARG A 26 -8.35 -3.61 -15.23
N LEU A 27 -8.33 -2.70 -14.25
CA LEU A 27 -9.51 -1.92 -13.84
C LEU A 27 -9.84 -0.75 -14.78
N GLY A 28 -9.09 -0.57 -15.87
CA GLY A 28 -9.29 0.53 -16.82
C GLY A 28 -8.70 1.86 -16.36
N HIS A 29 -7.74 1.85 -15.42
CA HIS A 29 -6.97 3.03 -15.06
C HIS A 29 -5.70 3.14 -15.91
N HIS A 30 -5.14 4.34 -16.00
CA HIS A 30 -3.98 4.60 -16.86
C HIS A 30 -2.89 5.35 -16.11
N ALA A 31 -1.63 5.10 -16.48
CA ALA A 31 -0.52 5.87 -15.93
C ALA A 31 -0.67 7.36 -16.24
N ALA A 32 -0.47 8.21 -15.24
CA ALA A 32 -0.38 9.65 -15.41
C ALA A 32 0.99 10.02 -15.99
N ALA A 33 1.05 11.08 -16.80
CA ALA A 33 2.32 11.65 -17.25
C ALA A 33 3.10 12.27 -16.08
N ASP A 34 2.35 12.90 -15.16
CA ASP A 34 2.87 13.57 -13.98
C ASP A 34 1.94 13.34 -12.79
N ALA A 35 2.49 13.39 -11.57
CA ALA A 35 1.75 13.16 -10.34
C ALA A 35 0.57 14.14 -10.14
N ASP A 36 0.69 15.37 -10.62
CA ASP A 36 -0.36 16.39 -10.47
C ASP A 36 -1.66 16.01 -11.21
N GLN A 37 -1.52 15.26 -12.30
CA GLN A 37 -2.64 14.76 -13.12
C GLN A 37 -3.22 13.42 -12.61
N ALA A 38 -2.63 12.83 -11.59
CA ALA A 38 -3.08 11.54 -11.06
C ALA A 38 -4.23 11.73 -10.07
N ASP A 39 -5.23 10.86 -10.20
CA ASP A 39 -6.32 10.68 -9.24
C ASP A 39 -5.92 9.68 -8.15
N ILE A 40 -5.05 8.71 -8.50
CA ILE A 40 -4.55 7.66 -7.62
C ILE A 40 -3.05 7.84 -7.43
N LEU A 41 -2.60 8.03 -6.19
CA LEU A 41 -1.24 8.39 -5.83
C LEU A 41 -0.68 7.33 -4.89
N VAL A 42 0.33 6.59 -5.31
CA VAL A 42 0.89 5.49 -4.51
C VAL A 42 2.36 5.70 -4.22
N VAL A 43 2.74 5.57 -2.94
CA VAL A 43 4.14 5.53 -2.52
C VAL A 43 4.51 4.09 -2.17
N ASN A 44 5.29 3.44 -3.02
CA ASN A 44 5.86 2.12 -2.74
C ASN A 44 7.26 2.29 -2.16
N THR A 45 7.45 1.92 -0.88
CA THR A 45 8.72 2.14 -0.18
C THR A 45 9.22 0.93 0.61
N CYS A 46 10.54 0.84 0.77
CA CYS A 46 11.23 -0.15 1.58
C CYS A 46 11.63 0.44 2.95
N VAL A 47 11.60 -0.38 4.02
CA VAL A 47 12.10 -0.01 5.37
C VAL A 47 13.47 -0.58 5.70
N VAL A 48 14.07 -1.36 4.80
CA VAL A 48 15.40 -1.95 5.03
C VAL A 48 16.50 -0.88 4.93
N ARG A 49 16.26 0.19 4.15
CA ARG A 49 17.20 1.30 3.99
C ARG A 49 16.56 2.59 4.49
N GLN A 50 17.12 3.18 5.55
CA GLN A 50 16.63 4.43 6.15
C GLN A 50 16.40 5.54 5.12
N SER A 51 17.34 5.69 4.17
CA SER A 51 17.20 6.70 3.11
C SER A 51 15.99 6.51 2.18
N ALA A 52 15.55 5.27 1.95
CA ALA A 52 14.35 4.99 1.16
C ALA A 52 13.09 5.26 2.00
N GLU A 53 13.12 4.85 3.27
CA GLU A 53 12.05 5.11 4.23
C GLU A 53 11.81 6.62 4.40
N ASP A 54 12.85 7.41 4.67
CA ASP A 54 12.76 8.86 4.85
C ASP A 54 12.19 9.55 3.60
N LYS A 55 12.63 9.14 2.41
CA LYS A 55 12.09 9.66 1.14
C LYS A 55 10.63 9.30 0.95
N GLY A 56 10.24 8.08 1.30
CA GLY A 56 8.86 7.61 1.23
C GLY A 56 7.96 8.40 2.17
N LEU A 57 8.39 8.57 3.43
CA LEU A 57 7.64 9.33 4.41
C LEU A 57 7.52 10.80 4.03
N ASN A 58 8.60 11.44 3.57
CA ASN A 58 8.56 12.82 3.10
C ASN A 58 7.60 12.99 1.91
N ARG A 59 7.57 12.02 0.99
CA ARG A 59 6.62 12.03 -0.14
C ARG A 59 5.18 11.90 0.36
N LEU A 60 4.91 10.96 1.27
CA LEU A 60 3.58 10.79 1.87
C LEU A 60 3.11 12.07 2.57
N MET A 61 3.96 12.68 3.39
CA MET A 61 3.64 13.94 4.07
C MET A 61 3.30 15.08 3.11
N ALA A 62 3.98 15.16 1.96
CA ALA A 62 3.66 16.15 0.93
C ALA A 62 2.27 15.92 0.30
N LEU A 63 1.77 14.68 0.29
CA LEU A 63 0.43 14.36 -0.23
C LEU A 63 -0.70 14.76 0.74
N ARG A 64 -0.39 15.07 2.00
CA ARG A 64 -1.40 15.55 2.96
C ARG A 64 -2.12 16.80 2.44
N GLY A 65 -1.36 17.80 1.98
CA GLY A 65 -1.94 19.02 1.42
C GLY A 65 -2.74 18.75 0.13
N VAL A 66 -2.32 17.76 -0.66
CA VAL A 66 -3.05 17.33 -1.87
C VAL A 66 -4.42 16.74 -1.50
N LYS A 67 -4.49 15.89 -0.46
CA LYS A 67 -5.75 15.32 0.03
C LYS A 67 -6.67 16.37 0.65
N GLU A 68 -6.10 17.30 1.40
CA GLU A 68 -6.84 18.42 2.00
C GLU A 68 -7.48 19.33 0.92
N GLN A 69 -6.80 19.52 -0.21
CA GLN A 69 -7.31 20.31 -1.33
C GLN A 69 -8.26 19.53 -2.23
N ASN A 70 -8.04 18.22 -2.39
CA ASN A 70 -8.85 17.35 -3.23
C ASN A 70 -9.11 16.00 -2.53
N PRO A 71 -10.19 15.92 -1.72
CA PRO A 71 -10.54 14.72 -0.97
C PRO A 71 -10.81 13.48 -1.83
N GLU A 72 -11.21 13.68 -3.09
CA GLU A 72 -11.51 12.61 -4.06
C GLU A 72 -10.25 11.88 -4.54
N LYS A 73 -9.05 12.47 -4.37
CA LYS A 73 -7.81 11.79 -4.73
C LYS A 73 -7.55 10.63 -3.79
N VAL A 74 -7.22 9.47 -4.34
CA VAL A 74 -6.90 8.25 -3.60
C VAL A 74 -5.41 8.21 -3.32
N ILE A 75 -5.04 8.08 -2.05
CA ILE A 75 -3.64 7.96 -1.61
C ILE A 75 -3.41 6.56 -1.05
N GLY A 76 -2.43 5.86 -1.63
CA GLY A 76 -1.98 4.56 -1.18
C GLY A 76 -0.52 4.56 -0.70
N VAL A 77 -0.23 3.69 0.26
CA VAL A 77 1.16 3.32 0.61
C VAL A 77 1.32 1.81 0.42
N MET A 78 2.42 1.42 -0.21
CA MET A 78 2.77 0.03 -0.44
C MET A 78 4.17 -0.29 0.09
N GLY A 79 4.39 -1.54 0.47
CA GLY A 79 5.72 -2.09 0.72
C GLY A 79 5.99 -2.38 2.19
N CYS A 80 7.25 -2.62 2.53
CA CYS A 80 7.63 -3.19 3.82
C CYS A 80 7.26 -2.30 5.02
N MET A 81 6.99 -1.01 4.80
CA MET A 81 6.51 -0.09 5.83
C MET A 81 5.15 -0.51 6.39
N VAL A 82 4.28 -1.06 5.55
CA VAL A 82 2.94 -1.52 5.94
C VAL A 82 3.04 -2.88 6.63
N GLY A 83 3.88 -3.79 6.11
CA GLY A 83 3.97 -5.16 6.63
C GLY A 83 4.67 -5.30 7.99
N VAL A 84 5.52 -4.33 8.37
CA VAL A 84 6.34 -4.42 9.59
C VAL A 84 5.76 -3.60 10.76
N ARG A 85 5.04 -2.51 10.48
CA ARG A 85 4.50 -1.61 11.50
C ARG A 85 3.09 -2.05 11.94
N ASP A 86 2.71 -1.66 13.15
CA ASP A 86 1.33 -1.80 13.63
C ASP A 86 0.38 -0.98 12.73
N PRO A 87 -0.61 -1.60 12.08
CA PRO A 87 -1.54 -0.90 11.20
C PRO A 87 -2.34 0.20 11.90
N LEU A 88 -2.69 0.04 13.18
CA LEU A 88 -3.42 1.04 13.95
C LEU A 88 -2.55 2.27 14.24
N ASP A 89 -1.27 2.08 14.55
CA ASP A 89 -0.32 3.19 14.70
C ASP A 89 -0.12 3.90 13.36
N LEU A 90 0.05 3.14 12.28
CA LEU A 90 0.31 3.69 10.96
C LEU A 90 -0.88 4.54 10.47
N ARG A 91 -2.12 4.06 10.63
CA ARG A 91 -3.34 4.82 10.31
C ARG A 91 -3.48 6.09 11.14
N LYS A 92 -3.17 6.03 12.44
CA LYS A 92 -3.18 7.23 13.31
C LYS A 92 -2.16 8.27 12.86
N ARG A 93 -0.99 7.83 12.39
CA ARG A 93 0.08 8.72 11.93
C ARG A 93 -0.14 9.26 10.52
N LEU A 94 -0.85 8.51 9.68
CA LEU A 94 -1.11 8.81 8.28
C LEU A 94 -2.62 8.83 7.97
N PRO A 95 -3.41 9.70 8.62
CA PRO A 95 -4.88 9.68 8.49
C PRO A 95 -5.39 10.12 7.10
N PHE A 96 -4.52 10.69 6.27
CA PHE A 96 -4.81 11.12 4.90
C PHE A 96 -4.54 10.03 3.85
N VAL A 97 -4.06 8.85 4.28
CA VAL A 97 -3.82 7.70 3.40
C VAL A 97 -5.05 6.81 3.43
N ASP A 98 -5.61 6.54 2.25
CA ASP A 98 -6.84 5.76 2.10
C ASP A 98 -6.56 4.26 2.13
N VAL A 99 -5.44 3.83 1.54
CA VAL A 99 -5.13 2.40 1.35
C VAL A 99 -3.72 2.05 1.80
N PHE A 100 -3.63 1.02 2.63
CA PHE A 100 -2.37 0.42 3.09
C PHE A 100 -2.20 -0.96 2.46
N MET A 101 -1.13 -1.14 1.71
CA MET A 101 -0.83 -2.38 0.99
C MET A 101 0.47 -3.01 1.51
N PRO A 102 0.44 -4.25 2.03
CA PRO A 102 1.65 -5.01 2.30
C PRO A 102 2.54 -5.18 1.04
N PRO A 103 3.82 -5.54 1.21
CA PRO A 103 4.70 -5.89 0.09
C PRO A 103 4.06 -6.93 -0.82
N SER A 104 4.23 -6.77 -2.13
CA SER A 104 3.68 -7.69 -3.11
C SER A 104 2.16 -7.93 -3.03
N GLU A 105 1.37 -7.15 -2.30
CA GLU A 105 -0.08 -7.34 -2.16
C GLU A 105 -0.89 -6.12 -2.66
N PRO A 106 -1.23 -6.04 -3.95
CA PRO A 106 -2.02 -4.93 -4.51
C PRO A 106 -3.52 -5.04 -4.24
N GLY A 107 -4.00 -6.18 -3.72
CA GLY A 107 -5.42 -6.49 -3.50
C GLY A 107 -6.20 -5.41 -2.75
N PRO A 108 -5.69 -4.86 -1.63
CA PRO A 108 -6.38 -3.79 -0.90
C PRO A 108 -6.73 -2.56 -1.75
N MET A 109 -5.88 -2.18 -2.70
CA MET A 109 -6.18 -1.06 -3.62
C MET A 109 -7.26 -1.43 -4.64
N VAL A 110 -7.19 -2.63 -5.20
CA VAL A 110 -8.20 -3.13 -6.15
C VAL A 110 -9.58 -3.14 -5.50
N ASN A 111 -9.66 -3.66 -4.27
CA ASN A 111 -10.91 -3.78 -3.53
C ASN A 111 -11.46 -2.40 -3.13
N PHE A 112 -10.59 -1.49 -2.70
CA PHE A 112 -10.94 -0.10 -2.42
C PHE A 112 -11.55 0.59 -3.65
N LEU A 113 -10.91 0.47 -4.82
CA LEU A 113 -11.39 1.10 -6.04
C LEU A 113 -12.66 0.43 -6.60
N ALA A 114 -12.87 -0.85 -6.32
CA ALA A 114 -14.09 -1.58 -6.68
C ALA A 114 -15.28 -1.25 -5.76
N GLY A 115 -15.10 -0.45 -4.71
CA GLY A 115 -16.15 -0.13 -3.74
C GLY A 115 -16.53 -1.30 -2.84
N VAL A 116 -15.62 -2.27 -2.68
CA VAL A 116 -15.74 -3.33 -1.66
C VAL A 116 -15.45 -2.70 -0.31
N ASP A 117 -16.16 -3.11 0.74
CA ASP A 117 -16.06 -2.51 2.08
C ASP A 117 -14.67 -2.80 2.71
N VAL A 118 -13.74 -1.89 2.49
CA VAL A 118 -12.29 -2.07 2.75
C VAL A 118 -11.98 -2.13 4.24
N GLU A 119 -12.84 -1.58 5.10
CA GLU A 119 -12.68 -1.70 6.55
C GLU A 119 -12.86 -3.15 6.99
N ALA A 120 -13.87 -3.86 6.47
CA ALA A 120 -14.10 -5.26 6.79
C ALA A 120 -12.95 -6.15 6.31
N GLU A 121 -12.47 -5.97 5.08
CA GLU A 121 -11.34 -6.74 4.54
C GLU A 121 -9.99 -6.40 5.17
N ALA A 122 -9.78 -5.15 5.60
CA ALA A 122 -8.57 -4.79 6.33
C ALA A 122 -8.52 -5.51 7.68
N LEU A 123 -9.64 -5.58 8.41
CA LEU A 123 -9.77 -6.42 9.60
C LEU A 123 -9.64 -7.92 9.27
N GLU A 124 -10.25 -8.36 8.16
CA GLU A 124 -10.09 -9.63 7.43
C GLU A 124 -8.63 -10.11 7.39
N HIS A 125 -7.83 -9.36 6.63
CA HIS A 125 -6.42 -9.63 6.40
C HIS A 125 -5.58 -9.46 7.66
N GLU A 126 -5.92 -8.54 8.57
CA GLU A 126 -5.21 -8.36 9.83
C GLU A 126 -5.42 -9.55 10.77
N ALA A 127 -6.64 -10.10 10.82
CA ALA A 127 -6.95 -11.34 11.53
C ALA A 127 -6.19 -12.53 10.92
N ALA A 128 -6.23 -12.68 9.60
CA ALA A 128 -5.52 -13.77 8.90
C ALA A 128 -3.99 -13.67 9.06
N ALA A 129 -3.41 -12.48 8.91
CA ALA A 129 -1.96 -12.26 9.04
C ALA A 129 -1.46 -12.34 10.49
N ARG A 130 -2.34 -12.11 11.46
CA ARG A 130 -2.06 -12.35 12.89
C ARG A 130 -2.16 -13.83 13.22
N GLU A 131 -3.22 -14.49 12.79
CA GLU A 131 -3.44 -15.93 12.98
C GLU A 131 -2.32 -16.75 12.33
N GLN A 132 -1.88 -16.38 11.13
CA GLN A 132 -0.77 -17.05 10.45
C GLN A 132 0.58 -16.81 11.16
N ARG A 133 0.81 -15.64 11.76
CA ARG A 133 2.00 -15.37 12.58
C ARG A 133 1.98 -16.17 13.88
N ASP A 134 0.83 -16.22 14.53
CA ASP A 134 0.64 -16.96 15.76
C ASP A 134 0.76 -18.47 15.50
N ALA A 135 0.24 -18.97 14.39
CA ALA A 135 0.40 -20.35 13.93
C ALA A 135 1.87 -20.72 13.63
N LEU A 136 2.63 -19.81 13.01
CA LEU A 136 4.07 -20.00 12.77
C LEU A 136 4.89 -20.03 14.08
N GLN A 137 4.47 -19.30 15.11
CA GLN A 137 5.14 -19.29 16.42
C GLN A 137 4.78 -20.50 17.29
N ASN A 138 3.57 -21.05 17.11
CA ASN A 138 3.09 -22.20 17.87
C ASN A 138 3.52 -23.57 17.31
N GLY A 139 4.16 -23.61 16.13
CA GLY A 139 4.80 -24.82 15.60
C GLY A 139 3.85 -25.87 15.00
N ASP A 140 2.59 -25.54 14.73
CA ASP A 140 1.57 -26.46 14.21
C ASP A 140 1.64 -26.70 12.68
N LEU A 141 2.79 -26.44 12.05
CA LEU A 141 2.99 -26.76 10.64
C LEU A 141 3.62 -28.15 10.49
N ILE A 142 2.80 -29.18 10.28
CA ILE A 142 3.28 -30.44 9.72
C ILE A 142 3.67 -30.18 8.27
N LEU A 143 4.97 -30.13 7.99
CA LEU A 143 5.49 -30.11 6.62
C LEU A 143 5.04 -31.40 5.92
N PRO A 144 4.41 -31.33 4.73
CA PRO A 144 4.20 -32.53 3.93
C PRO A 144 5.57 -33.09 3.54
N VAL A 145 5.79 -34.36 3.88
CA VAL A 145 6.97 -35.15 3.48
C VAL A 145 6.96 -35.45 1.98
#